data_AF-A0A917XQL7-F1
#
_entry.id   AF-A0A917XQL7-F1
#
_cell.length_a   1.000
_cell.length_b   1.000
_cell.length_c   1.000
_cell.angle_alpha   90.00
_cell.angle_beta   90.00
_cell.angle_gamma   90.00
#
_symmetry.space_group_name_H-M   'P 1'
#
loop_
_entity.id
_entity.type
_entity.pdbx_description
1 polymer ?
#
loop_
_entity_poly.entity_id
_entity_poly.type
_entity_poly.pdbx_seq_one_letter_code
_entity_poly.pdbx_strand_id
1 'polypeptide(L)'
;MLGINRSTYYAWLTSRPGAVERRCGEDELAGEIRAIHVKSRGAYGAPRVHAELRRKGHAINRKKVERIMRERDIRGITRRRRRHLTKQDTKAAPAPDLVGRDFTADRPGTKLVGDITYLPTAEGWWYLPSSTWRPAR
;
A
#
# COMPACT_ATOMS: atom_id res chain seq x y z
N MET A 1 -42.82 24.44 -19.35
CA MET A 1 -42.75 23.00 -19.72
C MET A 1 -41.31 22.53 -19.51
N LEU A 2 -41.08 21.50 -18.70
CA LEU A 2 -39.75 20.87 -18.57
C LEU A 2 -39.44 20.16 -19.90
N GLY A 3 -38.38 20.57 -20.61
CA GLY A 3 -38.03 20.13 -21.97
C GLY A 3 -37.55 18.67 -22.08
N ILE A 4 -38.29 17.73 -21.49
CA ILE A 4 -37.97 16.30 -21.48
C ILE A 4 -39.00 15.57 -22.35
N ASN A 5 -38.53 14.64 -23.19
CA ASN A 5 -39.40 13.80 -24.01
C ASN A 5 -40.26 12.89 -23.11
N ARG A 6 -41.56 12.76 -23.43
CA ARG A 6 -42.50 11.90 -22.70
C ARG A 6 -42.02 10.45 -22.61
N SER A 7 -41.37 9.93 -23.65
CA SER A 7 -40.83 8.55 -23.65
C SER A 7 -39.74 8.37 -22.59
N THR A 8 -38.88 9.36 -22.40
CA THR A 8 -37.84 9.38 -21.36
C THR A 8 -38.45 9.42 -19.95
N TYR A 9 -39.51 10.21 -19.76
CA TYR A 9 -40.20 10.31 -18.48
C TYR A 9 -40.83 8.98 -18.06
N TYR A 10 -41.53 8.30 -18.97
CA TYR A 10 -42.12 6.99 -18.67
C TYR A 10 -41.08 5.88 -18.55
N ALA A 11 -40.01 5.88 -19.34
CA ALA A 11 -38.90 4.93 -19.17
C ALA A 11 -38.21 5.08 -17.80
N TRP A 12 -38.06 6.31 -17.31
CA TRP A 12 -37.59 6.58 -15.95
C TRP A 12 -38.57 6.06 -14.89
N LEU A 13 -39.87 6.27 -15.08
CA LEU A 13 -40.90 5.79 -14.16
C LEU A 13 -40.88 4.25 -14.04
N THR A 14 -40.81 3.55 -15.17
CA THR A 14 -40.84 2.08 -15.24
C THR A 14 -39.54 1.43 -14.74
N SER A 15 -38.41 2.15 -14.74
CA SER A 15 -37.12 1.63 -14.26
C SER A 15 -36.88 1.83 -12.76
N ARG A 16 -37.72 2.62 -12.06
CA ARG A 16 -37.62 2.83 -10.60
C ARG A 16 -37.75 1.55 -9.77
N PRO A 17 -38.69 0.62 -10.03
CA PRO A 17 -38.81 -0.62 -9.24
C PRO A 17 -37.53 -1.46 -9.30
N GLY A 18 -36.99 -1.68 -10.51
CA GLY A 18 -35.74 -2.42 -10.69
C GLY A 18 -34.50 -1.71 -10.12
N ALA A 19 -34.55 -0.39 -9.92
CA ALA A 19 -33.49 0.35 -9.22
C ALA A 19 -33.54 0.14 -7.70
N VAL A 20 -34.73 -0.04 -7.12
CA VAL A 20 -34.92 -0.33 -5.70
C VAL A 20 -34.46 -1.76 -5.38
N GLU A 21 -34.88 -2.76 -6.18
CA GLU A 21 -34.44 -4.15 -5.99
C GLU A 21 -32.92 -4.30 -6.10
N ARG A 22 -32.29 -3.62 -7.07
CA ARG A 22 -30.83 -3.59 -7.19
C ARG A 22 -30.15 -2.97 -5.98
N ARG A 23 -30.76 -1.96 -5.35
CA ARG A 23 -30.23 -1.36 -4.12
C ARG A 23 -30.34 -2.33 -2.95
N CYS A 24 -31.47 -3.01 -2.76
CA CYS A 24 -31.63 -4.00 -1.70
C CYS A 24 -30.59 -5.13 -1.80
N GLY A 25 -30.37 -5.68 -3.00
CA GLY A 25 -29.33 -6.70 -3.19
C GLY A 25 -27.91 -6.17 -2.97
N GLU A 26 -27.67 -4.87 -3.16
CA GLU A 26 -26.39 -4.23 -2.81
C GLU A 26 -26.24 -3.98 -1.31
N ASP A 27 -27.34 -3.70 -0.60
CA ASP A 27 -27.36 -3.57 0.85
C ASP A 27 -27.00 -4.90 1.54
N GLU A 28 -27.57 -6.01 1.07
CA GLU A 28 -27.24 -7.37 1.55
C GLU A 28 -25.77 -7.69 1.33
N LEU A 29 -25.27 -7.46 0.11
CA LEU A 29 -23.87 -7.68 -0.23
C LEU A 29 -22.93 -6.79 0.59
N ALA A 30 -23.32 -5.54 0.88
CA ALA A 30 -22.58 -4.65 1.76
C ALA A 30 -22.51 -5.18 3.19
N GLY A 31 -23.59 -5.80 3.70
CA GLY A 31 -23.62 -6.48 4.99
C GLY A 31 -22.60 -7.61 5.08
N GLU A 32 -22.53 -8.46 4.05
CA GLU A 32 -21.56 -9.55 3.99
C GLU A 32 -20.11 -9.06 3.89
N ILE A 33 -19.86 -8.05 3.04
CA ILE A 33 -18.57 -7.37 2.92
C ILE A 33 -18.11 -6.88 4.30
N ARG A 34 -19.03 -6.26 5.05
CA ARG A 34 -18.75 -5.74 6.39
C ARG A 34 -18.44 -6.88 7.37
N ALA A 35 -19.19 -7.97 7.33
CA ALA A 35 -18.94 -9.14 8.18
C ALA A 35 -17.55 -9.74 7.93
N ILE A 36 -17.14 -9.88 6.66
CA ILE A 36 -15.81 -10.36 6.28
C ILE A 36 -14.74 -9.39 6.77
N HIS A 37 -14.95 -8.09 6.58
CA HIS A 37 -14.01 -7.05 7.00
C HIS A 37 -13.81 -7.04 8.52
N VAL A 38 -14.90 -7.11 9.30
CA VAL A 38 -14.87 -7.18 10.77
C VAL A 38 -14.19 -8.47 11.24
N LYS A 39 -14.50 -9.63 10.63
CA LYS A 39 -13.82 -10.90 10.93
C LYS A 39 -12.31 -10.82 10.72
N SER A 40 -11.85 -10.00 9.78
CA SER A 40 -10.44 -9.74 9.53
C SER A 40 -9.81 -8.64 10.41
N ARG A 41 -10.55 -8.11 11.39
CA ARG A 41 -10.16 -6.94 12.22
C ARG A 41 -9.78 -5.71 11.39
N GLY A 42 -10.49 -5.52 10.27
CA GLY A 42 -10.26 -4.40 9.34
C GLY A 42 -9.06 -4.55 8.41
N ALA A 43 -8.33 -5.67 8.45
CA ALA A 43 -7.14 -5.84 7.62
C ALA A 43 -7.46 -6.03 6.13
N TYR A 44 -8.62 -6.58 5.79
CA TYR A 44 -8.91 -6.98 4.41
C TYR A 44 -9.41 -5.81 3.57
N GLY A 45 -8.68 -5.51 2.49
CA GLY A 45 -9.14 -4.65 1.39
C GLY A 45 -9.90 -5.43 0.31
N ALA A 46 -10.34 -4.72 -0.73
CA ALA A 46 -11.18 -5.26 -1.79
C ALA A 46 -10.68 -6.58 -2.43
N PRO A 47 -9.38 -6.79 -2.71
CA PRO A 47 -8.92 -8.06 -3.26
C PRO A 47 -9.16 -9.26 -2.34
N ARG A 48 -8.96 -9.09 -1.03
CA ARG A 48 -9.12 -10.17 -0.05
C ARG A 48 -10.58 -10.41 0.28
N VAL A 49 -11.39 -9.35 0.35
CA VAL A 49 -12.84 -9.46 0.52
C VAL A 49 -13.46 -10.15 -0.69
N HIS A 50 -13.05 -9.80 -1.92
CA HIS A 50 -13.52 -10.46 -3.14
C HIS A 50 -13.19 -11.96 -3.16
N ALA A 51 -11.98 -12.33 -2.76
CA ALA A 51 -11.59 -13.74 -2.65
C ALA A 51 -12.45 -14.52 -1.65
N GLU A 52 -12.76 -13.93 -0.49
CA GLU A 52 -13.67 -14.53 0.50
C GLU A 52 -15.10 -14.66 -0.02
N LEU A 53 -15.62 -13.64 -0.71
CA LEU A 53 -16.95 -13.70 -1.33
C LEU A 53 -17.02 -14.80 -2.41
N ARG A 54 -15.96 -14.97 -3.20
CA ARG A 54 -15.87 -16.08 -4.16
C ARG A 54 -15.86 -17.45 -3.48
N ARG A 55 -15.17 -17.60 -2.34
CA ARG A 55 -15.16 -18.84 -1.55
C ARG A 55 -16.53 -19.18 -0.97
N LYS A 56 -17.33 -18.16 -0.66
CA LYS A 56 -18.73 -18.30 -0.23
C LYS A 56 -19.71 -18.57 -1.37
N GLY A 57 -19.25 -18.59 -2.63
CA GLY A 57 -20.09 -18.90 -3.80
C GLY A 57 -20.59 -17.69 -4.58
N HIS A 58 -20.22 -16.46 -4.20
CA HIS A 58 -20.68 -15.27 -4.93
C HIS A 58 -19.92 -15.08 -6.25
N ALA A 59 -20.64 -15.06 -7.36
CA ALA A 59 -20.13 -14.73 -8.69
C ALA A 59 -20.17 -13.21 -8.93
N ILE A 60 -19.31 -12.46 -8.23
CA ILE A 60 -19.26 -10.99 -8.30
C ILE A 60 -17.95 -10.46 -8.89
N ASN A 61 -18.02 -9.36 -9.62
CA ASN A 61 -16.85 -8.67 -10.15
C ASN A 61 -16.13 -7.90 -9.03
N ARG A 62 -14.79 -7.95 -9.00
CA ARG A 62 -13.96 -7.21 -8.05
C ARG A 62 -14.25 -5.70 -8.07
N LYS A 63 -14.50 -5.10 -9.24
CA LYS A 63 -14.87 -3.68 -9.36
C LYS A 63 -16.15 -3.32 -8.60
N LYS A 64 -17.12 -4.24 -8.54
CA LYS A 64 -18.36 -4.05 -7.77
C LYS A 64 -18.06 -4.03 -6.26
N VAL A 65 -17.19 -4.93 -5.78
CA VAL A 65 -16.73 -4.96 -4.38
C VAL A 65 -15.99 -3.67 -4.04
N GLU A 66 -15.06 -3.23 -4.89
CA GLU A 66 -14.31 -1.98 -4.72
C GLU A 66 -15.27 -0.77 -4.61
N ARG A 67 -16.27 -0.68 -5.48
CA ARG A 67 -17.28 0.39 -5.45
C ARG A 67 -18.08 0.38 -4.16
N ILE A 68 -18.62 -0.77 -3.75
CA ILE A 68 -19.43 -0.89 -2.53
C ILE A 68 -18.60 -0.56 -1.29
N MET A 69 -17.36 -1.07 -1.21
CA MET A 69 -16.45 -0.72 -0.12
C MET A 69 -16.18 0.78 -0.05
N ARG A 70 -15.99 1.45 -1.18
CA ARG A 70 -15.79 2.91 -1.25
C ARG A 70 -17.03 3.68 -0.80
N GLU A 71 -18.21 3.30 -1.27
CA GLU A 71 -19.48 3.96 -0.93
C GLU A 71 -19.86 3.78 0.56
N ARG A 72 -19.37 2.71 1.20
CA ARG A 72 -19.62 2.40 2.62
C ARG A 72 -18.45 2.71 3.56
N ASP A 73 -17.43 3.40 3.04
CA ASP A 73 -16.20 3.76 3.75
C ASP A 73 -15.48 2.58 4.43
N ILE A 74 -15.54 1.40 3.80
CA ILE A 74 -14.86 0.19 4.27
C ILE A 74 -13.45 0.17 3.68
N ARG A 75 -12.43 0.35 4.53
CA ARG A 75 -11.03 0.47 4.10
C ARG A 75 -10.16 -0.60 4.71
N GLY A 76 -9.48 -1.38 3.87
CA GLY A 76 -8.48 -2.34 4.32
C GLY A 76 -7.20 -1.65 4.80
N ILE A 77 -6.51 -2.28 5.76
CA ILE A 77 -5.21 -1.82 6.23
C ILE A 77 -4.12 -2.23 5.22
N THR A 78 -3.48 -1.24 4.59
CA THR A 78 -2.24 -1.45 3.84
C THR A 78 -1.06 -1.25 4.78
N ARG A 79 -0.39 -2.34 5.19
CA ARG A 79 0.86 -2.23 5.97
C ARG A 79 1.98 -1.73 5.05
N ARG A 80 2.58 -0.59 5.37
CA ARG A 80 3.80 -0.11 4.71
C ARG A 80 4.94 -1.10 5.00
N ARG A 81 5.61 -1.60 3.96
CA ARG A 81 6.79 -2.47 4.13
C ARG A 81 7.86 -1.71 4.91
N ARG A 82 8.31 -2.27 6.04
CA ARG A 82 9.39 -1.70 6.85
C ARG A 82 10.69 -1.76 6.06
N ARG A 83 11.36 -0.61 5.85
CA ARG A 83 12.60 -0.51 5.06
C ARG A 83 13.86 -0.87 5.83
N HIS A 84 13.81 -0.93 7.16
CA HIS A 84 14.96 -1.28 8.00
C HIS A 84 14.62 -2.47 8.89
N LEU A 85 15.46 -3.50 8.84
CA LEU A 85 15.42 -4.63 9.78
C LEU A 85 15.92 -4.21 11.17
N THR A 86 17.01 -3.43 11.19
CA THR A 86 17.72 -3.06 12.41
C THR A 86 17.07 -1.86 13.08
N LYS A 87 16.69 -2.02 14.35
CA LYS A 87 16.33 -0.91 15.23
C LYS A 87 17.61 -0.54 15.98
N GLN A 88 18.07 0.70 15.84
CA GLN A 88 19.23 1.19 16.60
C GLN A 88 18.93 1.04 18.10
N ASP A 89 19.86 0.46 18.85
CA ASP A 89 19.78 0.44 20.31
C ASP A 89 20.07 1.85 20.82
N THR A 90 19.06 2.49 21.44
CA THR A 90 19.19 3.85 21.97
C THR A 90 19.99 3.91 23.26
N LYS A 91 20.29 2.76 23.88
CA LYS A 91 21.12 2.66 25.09
C LYS A 91 22.58 2.36 24.77
N ALA A 92 22.89 1.91 23.56
CA ALA A 92 24.26 1.70 23.13
C ALA A 92 24.93 3.07 22.89
N ALA A 93 26.07 3.29 23.52
CA ALA A 93 26.89 4.45 23.21
C ALA A 93 27.30 4.39 21.73
N PRO A 94 27.14 5.49 20.97
CA PRO A 94 27.64 5.53 19.60
C PRO A 94 29.15 5.27 19.61
N ALA A 95 29.64 4.57 18.58
CA ALA A 95 31.07 4.36 18.41
C ALA A 95 31.78 5.72 18.41
N PRO A 96 32.94 5.84 19.09
CA PRO A 96 33.66 7.10 19.15
C PRO A 96 34.04 7.54 17.73
N ASP A 97 33.75 8.79 17.39
CA ASP A 97 34.14 9.38 16.13
C ASP A 97 35.63 9.75 16.19
N LEU A 98 36.49 8.77 15.89
CA LEU A 98 37.94 8.90 15.97
C LEU A 98 38.51 9.96 15.02
N VAL A 99 37.75 10.35 14.00
CA VAL A 99 38.19 11.29 12.96
C VAL A 99 37.45 12.63 13.05
N GLY A 100 36.49 12.77 13.97
CA GLY A 100 35.71 14.00 14.17
C GLY A 100 34.99 14.49 12.91
N ARG A 101 34.63 13.58 11.99
CA ARG A 101 34.15 13.88 10.63
C ARG A 101 35.11 14.69 9.74
N ASP A 102 36.38 14.80 10.12
CA ASP A 102 37.42 15.40 9.30
C ASP A 102 38.09 14.33 8.42
N PHE A 103 37.65 14.25 7.18
CA PHE A 103 38.17 13.29 6.19
C PHE A 103 39.38 13.81 5.41
N THR A 104 39.93 14.99 5.77
CA THR A 104 41.13 15.53 5.13
C THR A 104 42.40 14.95 5.74
N ALA A 105 43.37 14.64 4.90
CA ALA A 105 44.63 14.00 5.31
C ALA A 105 45.82 14.67 4.61
N ASP A 106 46.87 14.96 5.39
CA ASP A 106 48.12 15.57 4.90
C ASP A 106 48.91 14.64 3.98
N ARG A 107 48.77 13.32 4.17
CA ARG A 107 49.45 12.29 3.37
C ARG A 107 48.49 11.15 3.03
N PRO A 108 48.55 10.59 1.81
CA PRO A 108 47.82 9.37 1.46
C PRO A 108 48.08 8.24 2.47
N GLY A 109 47.06 7.43 2.76
CA GLY A 109 47.17 6.26 3.67
C GLY A 109 47.02 6.56 5.16
N THR A 110 46.85 7.83 5.57
CA THR A 110 46.66 8.20 6.99
C THR A 110 45.19 8.21 7.43
N LYS A 111 44.27 8.52 6.51
CA LYS A 111 42.81 8.38 6.70
C LYS A 111 42.24 7.67 5.48
N LEU A 112 41.56 6.55 5.71
CA LEU A 112 40.88 5.77 4.68
C LEU A 112 39.39 5.82 4.95
N VAL A 113 38.62 6.25 3.94
CA VAL A 113 37.17 6.22 3.98
C VAL A 113 36.71 5.29 2.87
N GLY A 114 35.80 4.39 3.22
CA GLY A 114 35.17 3.52 2.25
C GLY A 114 33.67 3.44 2.48
N ASP A 115 32.95 3.26 1.40
CA ASP A 115 31.54 2.94 1.39
C ASP A 115 31.32 1.59 0.69
N ILE A 116 30.31 0.86 1.14
CA ILE A 116 29.87 -0.36 0.48
C ILE A 116 28.58 -0.02 -0.23
N THR A 117 28.64 0.01 -1.56
CA THR A 117 27.46 0.19 -2.39
C THR A 117 26.81 -1.16 -2.69
N TYR A 118 25.53 -1.26 -2.36
CA TYR A 118 24.72 -2.45 -2.61
C TYR A 118 24.05 -2.35 -3.98
N LEU A 119 24.44 -3.21 -4.91
CA LEU A 119 23.90 -3.24 -6.26
C LEU A 119 22.94 -4.42 -6.40
N PRO A 120 21.63 -4.17 -6.65
CA PRO A 120 20.69 -5.24 -6.95
C PRO A 120 20.92 -5.77 -8.37
N THR A 121 21.19 -7.07 -8.51
CA THR A 121 21.30 -7.76 -9.80
C THR A 121 20.23 -8.86 -9.91
N ALA A 122 20.04 -9.42 -11.12
CA ALA A 122 19.10 -10.51 -11.34
C ALA A 122 19.48 -11.82 -10.60
N GLU A 123 20.75 -11.98 -10.26
CA GLU A 123 21.30 -13.15 -9.57
C GLU A 123 21.42 -12.95 -8.05
N GLY A 124 21.22 -11.72 -7.55
CA GLY A 124 21.29 -11.43 -6.12
C GLY A 124 21.87 -10.04 -5.80
N TRP A 125 22.42 -9.90 -4.60
CA TRP A 125 23.07 -8.66 -4.17
C TRP A 125 24.56 -8.72 -4.43
N TRP A 126 25.08 -7.74 -5.17
CA TRP A 126 26.51 -7.55 -5.37
C TRP A 126 27.01 -6.43 -4.46
N TYR A 127 28.24 -6.60 -3.95
CA TYR A 127 28.88 -5.69 -3.03
C TYR A 127 30.04 -5.01 -3.75
N LEU A 128 29.92 -3.69 -3.98
CA LEU A 128 31.00 -2.91 -4.56
C LEU A 128 31.65 -2.07 -3.45
N PRO A 129 32.88 -2.42 -3.02
CA PRO A 129 33.64 -1.58 -2.13
C PRO A 129 34.32 -0.45 -2.92
N SER A 130 34.10 0.80 -2.51
CA SER A 130 34.91 1.94 -2.94
C SER A 130 35.72 2.45 -1.77
N SER A 131 37.00 2.70 -2.01
CA SER A 131 37.88 3.41 -1.06
C SER A 131 38.43 4.65 -1.76
N THR A 132 38.31 5.81 -1.13
CA THR A 132 38.85 7.06 -1.68
C THR A 132 39.62 7.81 -0.59
N TRP A 133 40.70 8.47 -0.99
CA TRP A 133 41.44 9.41 -0.17
C TRP A 133 41.17 10.84 -0.68
N ARG A 134 41.02 11.80 0.23
CA ARG A 134 40.85 13.23 -0.08
C ARG A 134 42.04 14.04 0.45
N PRO A 135 42.77 14.78 -0.39
CA PRO A 135 43.82 15.68 0.06
C PRO A 135 43.25 16.86 0.86
N ALA A 136 44.04 17.40 1.79
CA ALA A 136 43.75 18.68 2.43
C ALA A 136 43.77 19.84 1.41
N ARG A 137 42.95 20.88 1.64
CA ARG A 137 42.91 22.10 0.82
C ARG A 137 43.94 23.12 1.31
#